data_AF-A0A6G3MM71-F1
#
_entry.id   AF-A0A6G3MM71-F1
#
_cell.length_a   1.000
_cell.length_b   1.000
_cell.length_c   1.000
_cell.angle_alpha   90.00
_cell.angle_beta   90.00
_cell.angle_gamma   90.00
#
_symmetry.space_group_name_H-M   'P 1'
#
loop_
_entity.id
_entity.type
_entity.pdbx_description
1 polymer ?
#
loop_
_entity_poly.entity_id
_entity_poly.type
_entity_poly.pdbx_seq_one_letter_code
_entity_poly.pdbx_strand_id
1 'polypeptide(L)'
;YKLHTKFIYENGLSYPPDVLDITKADILVSFQSAISDVACLSLSISYPTSVSVPYLVQNSLTELVALCMEAEISNSFVEEFKASMAQAAANVSLQPKIAPVETQENTADANVEEEEDEDEVGLAGLFD
;
A
#
# COMPACT_ATOMS: atom_id res chain seq x y z
N TYR A 1 18.61 -20.95 -40.53
CA TYR A 1 19.34 -19.80 -39.97
C TYR A 1 18.32 -18.76 -39.52
N LYS A 2 18.44 -18.22 -38.30
CA LYS A 2 17.56 -17.16 -37.75
C LYS A 2 18.43 -15.94 -37.43
N LEU A 3 17.96 -14.72 -37.72
CA LEU A 3 18.67 -13.49 -37.36
C LEU A 3 18.43 -13.18 -35.87
N HIS A 4 19.49 -12.79 -35.18
CA HIS A 4 19.46 -12.30 -33.80
C HIS A 4 19.92 -10.83 -33.79
N THR A 5 19.11 -9.96 -33.18
CA THR A 5 19.44 -8.54 -33.03
C THR A 5 20.45 -8.37 -31.90
N LYS A 6 21.59 -7.74 -32.19
CA LYS A 6 22.68 -7.54 -31.20
C LYS A 6 22.60 -6.17 -30.52
N PHE A 7 22.27 -5.14 -31.27
CA PHE A 7 22.13 -3.78 -30.79
C PHE A 7 21.07 -3.06 -31.59
N ILE A 8 20.36 -2.15 -30.92
CA ILE A 8 19.29 -1.35 -31.50
C ILE A 8 19.68 0.10 -31.32
N TYR A 9 19.63 0.87 -32.39
CA TYR A 9 19.99 2.29 -32.37
C TYR A 9 18.74 3.13 -32.56
N GLU A 10 18.44 3.95 -31.56
CA GLU A 10 17.31 4.88 -31.59
C GLU A 10 17.71 6.20 -30.93
N ASN A 11 17.42 7.33 -31.60
CA ASN A 11 17.63 8.68 -31.08
C ASN A 11 19.03 8.96 -30.50
N GLY A 12 20.09 8.43 -31.12
CA GLY A 12 21.47 8.65 -30.67
C GLY A 12 21.93 7.70 -29.56
N LEU A 13 21.07 6.81 -29.07
CA LEU A 13 21.38 5.86 -28.02
C LEU A 13 21.34 4.42 -28.56
N SER A 14 22.28 3.60 -28.09
CA SER A 14 22.36 2.17 -28.43
C SER A 14 21.85 1.33 -27.25
N TYR A 15 20.81 0.54 -27.50
CA TYR A 15 20.18 -0.33 -26.50
C TYR A 15 20.52 -1.81 -26.72
N PRO A 16 20.63 -2.59 -25.64
CA PRO A 16 20.67 -4.05 -25.72
C PRO A 16 19.29 -4.60 -26.17
N PRO A 17 19.25 -5.80 -26.76
CA PRO A 17 18.01 -6.39 -27.26
C PRO A 17 16.97 -6.66 -26.15
N ASP A 18 17.41 -6.82 -24.90
CA ASP A 18 16.57 -7.10 -23.74
C ASP A 18 15.50 -6.02 -23.47
N VAL A 19 15.71 -4.80 -23.97
CA VAL A 19 14.73 -3.70 -23.84
C VAL A 19 13.42 -4.02 -24.57
N LEU A 20 13.44 -4.88 -25.59
CA LEU A 20 12.24 -5.25 -26.34
C LEU A 20 11.33 -6.19 -25.56
N ASP A 21 11.88 -6.90 -24.58
CA ASP A 21 11.16 -7.86 -23.76
C ASP A 21 10.66 -7.25 -22.44
N ILE A 22 10.81 -5.93 -22.25
CA ILE A 22 10.29 -5.24 -21.06
C ILE A 22 8.77 -5.16 -21.13
N THR A 23 8.11 -5.72 -20.13
CA THR A 23 6.65 -5.63 -20.00
C THR A 23 6.25 -4.44 -19.13
N LYS A 24 4.98 -3.99 -19.25
CA LYS A 24 4.44 -2.94 -18.37
C LYS A 24 4.45 -3.35 -16.90
N ALA A 25 4.35 -4.64 -16.60
CA ALA A 25 4.38 -5.14 -15.22
C ALA A 25 5.74 -4.88 -14.56
N ASP A 26 6.84 -5.08 -15.29
CA ASP A 26 8.20 -4.85 -14.77
C ASP A 26 8.44 -3.37 -14.44
N ILE A 27 7.86 -2.47 -15.25
CA ILE A 27 7.88 -1.02 -15.00
C ILE A 27 7.09 -0.67 -13.73
N LEU A 28 5.94 -1.30 -13.51
CA LEU A 28 5.14 -1.05 -12.30
C LEU A 28 5.84 -1.59 -11.05
N VAL A 29 6.46 -2.76 -11.11
CA VAL A 29 7.20 -3.33 -9.97
C VAL A 29 8.39 -2.44 -9.59
N SER A 30 9.19 -2.02 -10.57
CA SER A 30 10.32 -1.12 -10.31
C SER A 30 9.87 0.25 -9.78
N PHE A 31 8.76 0.79 -10.29
CA PHE A 31 8.19 2.04 -9.81
C PHE A 31 7.66 1.93 -8.37
N GLN A 32 6.95 0.84 -8.04
CA GLN A 32 6.49 0.57 -6.68
C GLN A 32 7.65 0.43 -5.69
N SER A 33 8.72 -0.27 -6.09
CA SER A 33 9.94 -0.39 -5.28
C SER A 33 10.57 0.98 -5.01
N ALA A 34 10.64 1.84 -6.03
CA ALA A 34 11.19 3.17 -5.84
C ALA A 34 10.36 4.02 -4.87
N ILE A 35 9.03 3.91 -4.90
CA ILE A 35 8.15 4.61 -3.94
C ILE A 35 8.37 4.09 -2.52
N SER A 36 8.48 2.78 -2.33
CA SER A 36 8.73 2.20 -1.00
C SER A 36 10.09 2.62 -0.44
N ASP A 37 11.11 2.69 -1.28
CA ASP A 37 12.45 3.13 -0.88
C ASP A 37 12.45 4.59 -0.42
N VAL A 38 11.76 5.46 -1.16
CA VAL A 38 11.61 6.88 -0.79
C VAL A 38 10.82 7.04 0.51
N ALA A 39 9.76 6.24 0.70
CA ALA A 39 8.96 6.25 1.93
C ALA A 39 9.76 5.75 3.15
N CYS A 40 10.58 4.71 2.97
CA CYS A 40 11.43 4.19 4.05
C CYS A 40 12.53 5.19 4.43
N LEU A 41 13.09 5.89 3.45
CA LEU A 41 14.10 6.90 3.67
C LEU A 41 13.51 8.11 4.40
N SER A 42 12.32 8.58 4.00
CA SER A 42 11.63 9.69 4.68
C SER A 42 11.20 9.37 6.12
N LEU A 43 10.81 8.11 6.38
CA LEU A 43 10.53 7.61 7.73
C LEU A 43 11.80 7.62 8.60
N SER A 44 12.92 7.16 8.05
CA SER A 44 14.21 7.07 8.77
C SER A 44 14.76 8.43 9.18
N ILE A 45 14.58 9.45 8.34
CA ILE A 45 14.98 10.83 8.65
C ILE A 45 13.93 11.60 9.46
N SER A 46 12.81 10.95 9.83
CA SER A 46 11.67 11.56 10.52
C SER A 46 11.14 12.83 9.84
N TYR A 47 11.17 12.87 8.52
CA TYR A 47 10.67 14.00 7.75
C TYR A 47 9.23 13.74 7.29
N PRO A 48 8.26 14.59 7.65
CA PRO A 48 6.87 14.38 7.32
C PRO A 48 6.61 14.72 5.84
N THR A 49 6.41 13.70 5.02
CA THR A 49 5.88 13.80 3.66
C THR A 49 4.50 13.16 3.64
N SER A 50 3.68 13.48 2.62
CA SER A 50 2.33 12.90 2.47
C SER A 50 2.32 11.37 2.60
N VAL A 51 3.41 10.71 2.18
CA VAL A 51 3.56 9.25 2.26
C VAL A 51 4.02 8.76 3.63
N SER A 52 4.85 9.51 4.37
CA SER A 52 5.43 9.05 5.65
C SER A 52 4.57 9.32 6.88
N VAL A 53 3.68 10.32 6.83
CA VAL A 53 2.78 10.67 7.95
C VAL A 53 2.04 9.48 8.55
N PRO A 54 1.33 8.62 7.78
CA PRO A 54 0.60 7.50 8.38
C PRO A 54 1.52 6.49 9.08
N TYR A 55 2.70 6.23 8.52
CA TYR A 55 3.67 5.29 9.10
C TYR A 55 4.32 5.84 10.38
N LEU A 56 4.58 7.16 10.44
CA LEU A 56 5.10 7.82 11.64
C LEU A 56 4.13 7.73 12.82
N VAL A 57 2.85 7.97 12.57
CA VAL A 57 1.80 7.89 13.61
C VAL A 57 1.64 6.45 14.11
N GLN A 58 1.62 5.47 13.20
CA GLN A 58 1.51 4.07 13.60
C GLN A 58 2.72 3.62 14.43
N ASN A 59 3.93 3.97 14.01
CA ASN A 59 5.15 3.55 14.72
C ASN A 59 5.23 4.19 16.12
N SER A 60 5.00 5.50 16.22
CA SER A 60 5.00 6.21 17.51
C SER A 60 3.93 5.68 18.47
N LEU A 61 2.76 5.28 17.96
CA LEU A 61 1.72 4.66 18.76
C LEU A 61 2.17 3.29 19.31
N THR A 62 2.78 2.45 18.46
CA THR A 62 3.28 1.15 18.91
C THR A 62 4.42 1.27 19.92
N GLU A 63 5.31 2.25 19.75
CA GLU A 63 6.39 2.54 20.71
C GLU A 63 5.85 3.06 22.04
N LEU A 64 4.87 3.97 22.02
CA LEU A 64 4.21 4.47 23.23
C LEU A 64 3.51 3.34 23.98
N VAL A 65 2.76 2.50 23.26
CA VAL A 65 2.08 1.34 23.87
C VAL A 65 3.11 0.39 24.47
N ALA A 66 4.22 0.10 23.78
CA ALA A 66 5.29 -0.74 24.31
C ALA A 66 5.88 -0.17 25.61
N LEU A 67 6.15 1.14 25.66
CA LEU A 67 6.61 1.82 26.88
C LEU A 67 5.58 1.75 28.02
N CYS A 68 4.29 1.91 27.74
CA CYS A 68 3.25 1.75 28.75
C CYS A 68 3.14 0.32 29.28
N MET A 69 3.43 -0.70 28.45
CA MET A 69 3.49 -2.08 28.91
C MET A 69 4.65 -2.31 29.87
N GLU A 70 5.82 -1.73 29.59
CA GLU A 70 7.03 -1.88 30.43
C GLU A 70 6.95 -1.05 31.72
N ALA A 71 6.34 0.12 31.67
CA ALA A 71 6.15 0.99 32.84
C ALA A 71 4.93 0.60 33.71
N GLU A 72 4.20 -0.46 33.37
CA GLU A 72 2.98 -0.94 34.05
C GLU A 72 1.89 0.14 34.24
N ILE A 73 1.84 1.12 33.33
CA ILE A 73 0.82 2.17 33.36
C ILE A 73 -0.42 1.66 32.63
N SER A 74 -1.46 1.31 33.39
CA SER A 74 -2.75 0.91 32.84
C SER A 74 -3.53 2.12 32.35
N ASN A 75 -3.74 2.20 31.04
CA ASN A 75 -4.63 3.16 30.39
C ASN A 75 -5.64 2.36 29.56
N SER A 76 -6.89 2.80 29.43
CA SER A 76 -7.95 2.04 28.73
C SER A 76 -7.53 1.65 27.32
N PHE A 77 -6.82 2.55 26.64
CA PHE A 77 -6.26 2.34 25.30
C PHE A 77 -5.23 1.20 25.23
N VAL A 78 -4.41 1.01 26.28
CA VAL A 78 -3.39 -0.04 26.32
C VAL A 78 -4.01 -1.41 26.56
N GLU A 79 -5.10 -1.49 27.32
CA GLU A 79 -5.83 -2.73 27.54
C GLU A 79 -6.57 -3.18 26.27
N GLU A 80 -7.21 -2.25 25.56
CA GLU A 80 -7.82 -2.51 24.25
C GLU A 80 -6.78 -2.96 23.22
N PHE A 81 -5.59 -2.34 23.20
CA PHE A 81 -4.51 -2.73 22.30
C PHE A 81 -3.91 -4.11 22.67
N LYS A 82 -3.79 -4.43 23.96
CA LYS A 82 -3.39 -5.77 24.43
C LYS A 82 -4.42 -6.83 24.03
N ALA A 83 -5.71 -6.54 24.17
CA ALA A 83 -6.79 -7.45 23.76
C ALA A 83 -6.81 -7.66 22.24
N SER A 84 -6.60 -6.58 21.47
CA SER A 84 -6.49 -6.62 20.01
C SER A 84 -5.26 -7.42 19.55
N MET A 85 -4.09 -7.22 20.18
CA MET A 85 -2.90 -8.02 19.88
C MET A 85 -3.08 -9.49 20.25
N ALA A 86 -3.75 -9.80 21.37
CA ALA A 86 -4.04 -11.19 21.75
C ALA A 86 -4.98 -11.88 20.73
N GLN A 87 -5.97 -11.16 20.20
CA GLN A 87 -6.83 -11.65 19.12
C GLN A 87 -6.09 -11.78 17.79
N ALA A 88 -5.19 -10.85 17.47
CA ALA A 88 -4.34 -10.91 16.28
C ALA A 88 -3.35 -12.09 16.34
N ALA A 89 -2.76 -12.36 17.50
CA ALA A 89 -1.87 -13.51 17.72
C ALA A 89 -2.61 -14.86 17.59
N ALA A 90 -3.87 -14.92 18.02
CA ALA A 90 -4.71 -16.10 17.81
C ALA A 90 -5.02 -16.34 16.32
N ASN A 91 -5.17 -15.28 15.52
CA ASN A 91 -5.43 -15.38 14.08
C ASN A 91 -4.18 -15.68 13.24
N VAL A 92 -2.98 -15.32 13.71
CA VAL A 92 -1.71 -15.71 13.06
C VAL A 92 -1.41 -17.21 13.23
N SER A 93 -1.88 -17.83 14.31
CA SER A 93 -1.75 -19.28 14.53
C SER A 93 -2.65 -20.15 13.63
N LEU A 94 -3.50 -19.55 12.79
CA LEU A 94 -4.46 -20.25 11.93
C LEU A 94 -4.26 -20.02 10.43
N GLN A 95 -3.07 -19.59 9.98
CA GLN A 95 -2.81 -19.58 8.53
C GLN A 95 -2.62 -21.00 7.99
N PRO A 96 -3.46 -21.47 7.05
CA PRO A 96 -3.25 -22.74 6.37
C PRO A 96 -2.17 -22.58 5.29
N LYS A 97 -1.50 -23.69 5.07
CA LYS A 97 -0.37 -23.92 4.18
C LYS A 97 -0.80 -24.02 2.69
N ILE A 98 -0.20 -23.19 1.83
CA ILE A 98 0.12 -23.36 0.38
C ILE A 98 -1.01 -23.76 -0.61
N ALA A 99 -1.41 -22.81 -1.51
CA ALA A 99 -1.81 -22.82 -2.96
C ALA A 99 -2.77 -23.90 -3.57
N PRO A 100 -3.41 -23.77 -4.79
CA PRO A 100 -3.66 -22.66 -5.76
C PRO A 100 -5.13 -22.54 -6.36
N VAL A 101 -5.43 -21.37 -6.99
CA VAL A 101 -6.27 -21.01 -8.20
C VAL A 101 -7.72 -21.54 -8.47
N GLU A 102 -8.58 -20.61 -8.97
CA GLU A 102 -9.80 -20.67 -9.84
C GLU A 102 -11.07 -20.04 -9.20
N THR A 103 -12.04 -19.35 -9.82
CA THR A 103 -12.32 -18.64 -11.09
C THR A 103 -13.80 -18.19 -11.00
N GLN A 104 -14.17 -16.92 -11.29
CA GLN A 104 -15.50 -16.38 -11.74
C GLN A 104 -16.78 -16.71 -10.90
N GLU A 105 -17.97 -16.08 -10.94
CA GLU A 105 -18.69 -15.00 -11.64
C GLU A 105 -20.05 -14.82 -10.91
N ASN A 106 -20.64 -13.61 -10.87
CA ASN A 106 -22.08 -13.26 -11.07
C ASN A 106 -22.32 -11.81 -10.58
N THR A 107 -22.41 -10.76 -11.41
CA THR A 107 -23.54 -10.26 -12.23
C THR A 107 -24.92 -10.22 -11.57
N ALA A 108 -25.43 -9.00 -11.33
CA ALA A 108 -26.84 -8.61 -11.42
C ALA A 108 -26.99 -7.06 -11.53
N ASP A 109 -26.95 -6.60 -12.79
CA ASP A 109 -27.59 -5.40 -13.38
C ASP A 109 -29.13 -5.40 -13.08
N ALA A 110 -29.97 -4.35 -13.14
CA ALA A 110 -29.95 -3.01 -13.74
C ALA A 110 -31.19 -2.17 -13.31
N ASN A 111 -31.17 -0.89 -13.72
CA ASN A 111 -32.27 0.01 -14.12
C ASN A 111 -32.74 1.08 -13.09
N VAL A 112 -32.26 2.36 -13.10
CA VAL A 112 -32.47 3.52 -14.04
C VAL A 112 -33.84 4.20 -13.77
N GLU A 113 -34.00 5.51 -13.53
CA GLU A 113 -33.58 6.73 -14.26
C GLU A 113 -33.80 8.01 -13.40
N GLU A 114 -32.89 9.01 -13.50
CA GLU A 114 -32.99 10.51 -13.56
C GLU A 114 -33.91 11.31 -12.56
N GLU A 115 -33.54 12.46 -11.95
CA GLU A 115 -33.06 13.74 -12.50
C GLU A 115 -32.18 14.60 -11.53
N GLU A 116 -31.55 15.63 -12.10
CA GLU A 116 -30.71 16.71 -11.53
C GLU A 116 -31.46 17.68 -10.59
N ASP A 117 -30.73 18.34 -9.66
CA ASP A 117 -30.78 19.81 -9.46
C ASP A 117 -29.79 20.29 -8.35
N GLU A 118 -28.85 21.13 -8.82
CA GLU A 118 -28.34 22.40 -8.27
C GLU A 118 -27.91 22.57 -6.78
N ASP A 119 -26.61 22.84 -6.65
CA ASP A 119 -25.96 23.90 -5.87
C ASP A 119 -26.27 24.13 -4.38
N GLU A 120 -25.18 24.32 -3.62
CA GLU A 120 -25.13 25.05 -2.34
C GLU A 120 -25.51 24.30 -1.05
N VAL A 121 -24.78 23.25 -0.68
CA VAL A 121 -24.57 22.92 0.75
C VAL A 121 -23.23 22.20 1.01
N GLY A 122 -22.23 22.95 1.49
CA GLY A 122 -21.40 22.44 2.59
C GLY A 122 -19.93 22.07 2.34
N LEU A 123 -19.17 22.84 1.54
CA LEU A 123 -17.70 22.95 1.72
C LEU A 123 -17.36 23.72 3.02
N ALA A 124 -17.95 23.31 4.14
CA ALA A 124 -17.83 23.94 5.46
C ALA A 124 -17.85 22.91 6.59
N GLY A 125 -17.37 21.69 6.30
CA GLY A 125 -17.24 20.61 7.28
C GLY A 125 -16.06 19.67 6.99
N LEU A 126 -15.16 20.05 6.09
CA LEU A 126 -13.98 19.25 5.72
C LEU A 126 -12.68 19.74 6.38
N PHE A 127 -12.74 20.81 7.17
CA PHE A 127 -11.60 21.38 7.89
C PHE A 127 -12.00 21.95 9.27
N ASP A 128 -12.88 21.25 9.99
CA ASP A 128 -12.92 21.32 11.46
C ASP A 128 -12.62 19.93 12.02
#